data_AF-A0A6V7JNK7-F1
#
_entry.id   AF-A0A6V7JNK7-F1
#
_cell.length_a   1.000
_cell.length_b   1.000
_cell.length_c   1.000
_cell.angle_alpha   90.00
_cell.angle_beta   90.00
_cell.angle_gamma   90.00
#
_symmetry.space_group_name_H-M   'P 1'
#
loop_
_entity.id
_entity.type
_entity.pdbx_description
1 polymer ?
#
loop_
_entity_poly.entity_id
_entity_poly.type
_entity_poly.pdbx_seq_one_letter_code
_entity_poly.pdbx_strand_id
1 'polypeptide(L)' 'SLLSLHAIAGTHNDANFQDFLETEFLQEQVDSIKEIADHVTNLERVGEGLGVYMFDKTIHKLE' A
#
# COMPACT_ATOMS: atom_id res chain seq x y z
N SER A 1 5.66 -12.87 -3.52
CA SER A 1 5.41 -11.56 -2.88
C SER A 1 6.72 -11.04 -2.29
N LEU A 2 6.78 -9.80 -1.79
CA LEU A 2 7.95 -9.29 -1.08
C LEU A 2 8.30 -10.16 0.14
N LEU A 3 7.30 -10.66 0.85
CA LEU A 3 7.48 -11.64 1.94
C LEU A 3 8.14 -12.95 1.47
N SER A 4 7.82 -13.45 0.27
CA SER A 4 8.49 -14.64 -0.27
C SER A 4 9.98 -14.38 -0.52
N LEU A 5 10.32 -13.18 -1.01
CA LEU A 5 11.72 -12.80 -1.26
C LEU A 5 12.48 -12.62 0.06
N HIS A 6 11.87 -11.98 1.05
CA HIS A 6 12.40 -11.87 2.42
C HIS A 6 12.63 -13.24 3.06
N ALA A 7 11.68 -14.18 2.90
CA ALA A 7 11.85 -15.54 3.39
C ALA A 7 13.04 -16.26 2.72
N ILE A 8 13.23 -16.10 1.41
CA ILE A 8 14.40 -16.65 0.69
C ILE A 8 15.70 -16.04 1.25
N ALA A 9 15.76 -14.73 1.44
CA ALA A 9 16.92 -14.06 2.05
C ALA A 9 17.26 -14.65 3.44
N GLY A 10 16.23 -14.91 4.25
CA GLY A 10 16.35 -15.59 5.53
C GLY A 10 16.92 -17.02 5.43
N THR A 11 16.50 -17.81 4.43
CA THR A 11 17.08 -19.16 4.22
C THR A 11 18.57 -19.14 3.87
N HIS A 12 19.05 -18.03 3.30
CA HIS A 12 20.45 -17.82 2.97
C HIS A 12 21.24 -17.06 4.04
N ASN A 13 20.61 -16.70 5.17
CA ASN A 13 21.18 -15.88 6.25
C ASN A 13 21.70 -14.51 5.76
N ASP A 14 21.06 -13.92 4.75
CA ASP A 14 21.42 -12.58 4.25
C ASP A 14 20.66 -11.49 5.03
N ALA A 15 21.19 -11.15 6.21
CA ALA A 15 20.57 -10.18 7.11
C ALA A 15 20.47 -8.77 6.50
N ASN A 16 21.44 -8.35 5.68
CA ASN A 16 21.41 -7.05 5.03
C ASN A 16 20.27 -6.97 4.00
N PHE A 17 20.06 -8.04 3.23
CA PHE A 17 18.99 -8.05 2.25
C PHE A 17 17.60 -8.13 2.91
N GLN A 18 17.46 -8.85 4.02
CA GLN A 18 16.23 -8.82 4.82
C GLN A 18 15.91 -7.40 5.32
N ASP A 19 16.88 -6.73 5.93
CA ASP A 19 16.73 -5.36 6.46
C ASP A 19 16.38 -4.34 5.36
N PHE A 20 17.02 -4.46 4.19
CA PHE A 20 16.70 -3.67 3.02
C PHE A 20 15.25 -3.86 2.56
N LEU A 21 14.76 -5.10 2.50
CA LEU A 21 13.37 -5.37 2.12
C LEU A 21 12.38 -4.86 3.16
N GLU A 22 12.71 -4.99 4.46
CA GLU A 22 11.90 -4.49 5.57
C GLU A 22 11.74 -2.96 5.52
N THR A 23 12.86 -2.25 5.40
CA THR A 23 12.92 -0.79 5.50
C THR A 23 12.39 -0.09 4.25
N GLU A 24 12.76 -0.57 3.07
CA GLU A 24 12.51 0.15 1.82
C GLU A 24 11.22 -0.30 1.11
N PHE A 25 10.65 -1.47 1.42
CA PHE A 25 9.53 -2.00 0.63
C PHE A 25 8.38 -2.57 1.45
N LEU A 26 8.66 -3.34 2.51
CA LEU A 26 7.59 -4.02 3.25
C LEU A 26 6.72 -3.03 4.02
N GLN A 27 7.32 -1.99 4.61
CA GLN A 27 6.56 -0.93 5.28
C GLN A 27 5.71 -0.14 4.26
N GLU A 28 6.31 0.30 3.16
CA GLU A 28 5.59 1.01 2.09
C GLU A 28 4.44 0.19 1.50
N GLN A 29 4.62 -1.13 1.38
CA GLN A 29 3.58 -2.04 0.91
C GLN A 29 2.39 -2.09 1.88
N VAL A 30 2.63 -2.09 3.20
CA VAL A 30 1.54 -2.05 4.21
C VAL A 30 0.78 -0.72 4.11
N ASP A 31 1.51 0.38 4.00
CA ASP A 31 0.91 1.72 3.91
C ASP A 31 0.10 1.89 2.62
N SER A 32 0.62 1.40 1.49
CA SER A 32 -0.08 1.40 0.20
C SER A 32 -1.36 0.57 0.21
N ILE A 33 -1.33 -0.62 0.83
CA ILE A 33 -2.53 -1.46 0.97
C ILE A 33 -3.58 -0.74 1.81
N LYS A 34 -3.16 -0.07 2.89
CA LYS A 34 -4.06 0.71 3.74
C LYS A 34 -4.68 1.88 2.98
N GLU A 35 -3.89 2.64 2.23
CA GLU A 35 -4.37 3.76 1.43
C GLU A 35 -5.45 3.32 0.43
N ILE A 36 -5.20 2.23 -0.29
CA ILE A 36 -6.17 1.66 -1.23
C ILE A 36 -7.44 1.18 -0.50
N ALA A 37 -7.31 0.52 0.65
CA ALA A 37 -8.47 0.09 1.44
C ALA A 37 -9.31 1.28 1.96
N ASP A 38 -8.64 2.35 2.37
CA ASP A 38 -9.29 3.60 2.78
C ASP A 38 -10.00 4.27 1.59
N HIS A 39 -9.42 4.20 0.38
CA HIS A 39 -10.08 4.65 -0.84
C HIS A 39 -11.33 3.84 -1.18
N VAL A 40 -11.26 2.50 -1.13
CA VAL A 40 -12.41 1.61 -1.36
C VAL A 40 -13.54 1.94 -0.38
N THR A 41 -13.23 2.03 0.92
CA THR A 41 -14.20 2.35 1.97
C THR A 41 -14.86 3.71 1.72
N ASN A 42 -14.10 4.71 1.27
CA ASN A 42 -14.64 6.03 0.95
C ASN A 42 -15.53 6.01 -0.30
N LEU A 43 -15.14 5.29 -1.35
CA LEU A 43 -15.96 5.13 -2.56
C LEU A 43 -17.30 4.48 -2.25
N GLU A 44 -17.33 3.41 -1.45
CA GLU A 44 -18.56 2.78 -0.99
C GLU A 44 -19.45 3.74 -0.19
N ARG A 45 -18.84 4.58 0.66
CA ARG A 45 -19.55 5.53 1.52
C ARG A 45 -20.16 6.71 0.75
N VAL A 46 -19.48 7.22 -0.27
CA VAL A 46 -19.96 8.37 -1.05
C VAL A 46 -21.01 7.99 -2.11
N GLY A 47 -21.03 6.71 -2.51
CA GLY A 47 -21.94 6.20 -3.53
C GLY A 47 -21.64 6.73 -4.95
N GLU A 48 -22.40 6.22 -5.92
CA GLU A 48 -22.19 6.52 -7.34
C GLU A 48 -22.52 7.98 -7.74
N GLY A 49 -22.08 8.38 -8.93
CA GLY A 49 -22.39 9.69 -9.51
C GLY A 49 -21.62 10.83 -8.86
N LEU A 50 -22.33 11.74 -8.18
CA LEU A 50 -21.72 12.93 -7.57
C LEU A 50 -20.71 12.57 -6.48
N GLY A 51 -20.94 11.49 -5.74
CA GLY A 51 -20.03 11.02 -4.69
C GLY A 51 -18.64 10.68 -5.23
N VAL A 52 -18.58 9.84 -6.28
CA VAL A 52 -17.34 9.50 -7.00
C VAL A 52 -16.66 10.74 -7.58
N TYR A 53 -17.41 11.66 -8.19
CA TYR A 53 -16.84 12.91 -8.72
C TYR A 53 -16.17 13.77 -7.64
N MET A 54 -16.79 13.89 -6.47
CA MET A 54 -16.21 14.64 -5.35
C MET A 54 -14.99 13.93 -4.74
N PHE A 55 -15.02 12.59 -4.68
CA PHE A 55 -13.90 11.78 -4.23
C PHE A 55 -12.68 11.93 -5.16
N ASP A 56 -12.88 11.84 -6.48
CA ASP A 56 -11.85 12.07 -7.49
C ASP A 56 -11.15 13.43 -7.31
N LYS A 57 -11.94 14.50 -7.11
CA LYS A 57 -11.42 15.84 -6.81
C LYS A 57 -10.65 15.95 -5.49
N THR A 58 -10.91 15.05 -4.54
CA THR A 58 -10.21 15.04 -3.26
C THR A 58 -8.84 14.38 -3.41
N ILE A 59 -8.76 13.26 -4.15
CA ILE A 59 -7.49 12.59 -4.45
C ILE A 59 -6.55 13.51 -5.21
N HIS A 60 -7.02 14.18 -6.27
CA HIS A 60 -6.18 15.05 -7.12
C HIS A 60 -5.68 16.34 -6.44
N LYS A 61 -6.15 16.64 -5.22
CA LYS A 61 -5.68 17.79 -4.43
C LYS A 61 -4.55 17.42 -3.45
N LEU A 62 -4.30 16.13 -3.26
CA LEU A 62 -3.27 15.62 -2.36
C LEU A 62 -1.92 15.43 -3.09
N GLU A 63 -1.91 15.48 -4.42
CA GLU A 63 -0.72 15.59 -5.29
C GLU A 63 -0.34 17.06 -5.54
#